data_AF-A0A8X8WSR2-F1
#
_entry.id   AF-A0A8X8WSR2-F1
#
_cell.length_a   1.000
_cell.length_b   1.000
_cell.length_c   1.000
_cell.angle_alpha   90.00
_cell.angle_beta   90.00
_cell.angle_gamma   90.00
#
_symmetry.space_group_name_H-M   'P 1'
#
loop_
_entity.id
_entity.type
_entity.pdbx_description
1 polymer ?
#
loop_
_entity_poly.entity_id
_entity_poly.type
_entity_poly.pdbx_seq_one_letter_code
_entity_poly.pdbx_strand_id
1 'polypeptide(L)'
;MSVLGVNGFFRLHDFIIPIHKNVGPFNVTSNTKFTHLSLGIEPEPTEQVARADLPQEALMVKEFASLVTKIRDHGSESEKKWSTISRKTQLIVDAVKASIDKGYVAVEIVE
;
A
#
# COMPACT_ATOMS: atom_id res chain seq x y z
N MET A 1 1.30 0.22 -9.02
CA MET A 1 2.15 -0.38 -7.98
C MET A 1 2.43 -1.83 -8.32
N SER A 2 3.68 -2.26 -8.16
CA SER A 2 4.14 -3.64 -8.39
C SER A 2 4.95 -4.09 -7.20
N VAL A 3 4.70 -5.30 -6.69
CA VAL A 3 5.45 -5.91 -5.59
C VAL A 3 5.89 -7.30 -6.04
N LEU A 4 7.19 -7.56 -5.93
CA LEU A 4 7.80 -8.84 -6.26
C LEU A 4 8.25 -9.50 -4.96
N GLY A 5 7.76 -10.71 -4.71
CA GLY A 5 8.22 -11.58 -3.65
C GLY A 5 8.92 -12.81 -4.22
N VAL A 6 9.57 -13.57 -3.35
CA VAL A 6 10.26 -14.82 -3.73
C VAL A 6 9.32 -15.80 -4.44
N ASN A 7 8.05 -15.85 -3.99
CA ASN A 7 7.07 -16.84 -4.44
C ASN A 7 5.92 -16.24 -5.24
N GLY A 8 6.00 -14.97 -5.66
CA GLY A 8 4.87 -14.37 -6.35
C GLY A 8 5.03 -12.91 -6.71
N PHE A 9 4.05 -12.43 -7.46
CA PHE A 9 3.99 -11.06 -7.95
C PHE A 9 2.59 -10.50 -7.73
N PHE A 10 2.54 -9.26 -7.24
CA PHE A 10 1.31 -8.52 -7.02
C PHE A 10 1.36 -7.22 -7.82
N ARG A 11 0.27 -6.92 -8.52
CA ARG A 11 0.15 -5.72 -9.34
C ARG A 11 -1.19 -5.04 -9.13
N LEU A 12 -1.14 -3.74 -8.90
CA LEU A 12 -2.30 -2.89 -8.75
C LEU A 12 -2.13 -1.64 -9.62
N HIS A 13 -3.06 -1.39 -10.52
CA HIS A 13 -2.93 -0.34 -11.53
C HIS A 13 -3.38 1.04 -11.03
N ASP A 14 -4.37 1.08 -10.15
CA ASP A 14 -5.10 2.26 -9.70
C ASP A 14 -5.02 2.45 -8.18
N PHE A 15 -3.82 2.24 -7.62
CA PHE A 15 -3.58 2.19 -6.17
C PHE A 15 -4.01 3.44 -5.39
N ILE A 16 -3.76 4.64 -5.93
CA ILE A 16 -4.02 5.89 -5.20
C ILE A 16 -5.50 6.28 -5.31
N ILE A 17 -6.04 6.22 -6.52
CA ILE A 17 -7.43 6.54 -6.82
C ILE A 17 -7.97 5.39 -7.67
N PRO A 18 -8.86 4.54 -7.13
CA PRO A 18 -9.49 3.47 -7.89
C PRO A 18 -10.26 4.03 -9.09
N ILE A 19 -10.21 3.33 -10.22
CA ILE A 19 -10.96 3.70 -11.43
C ILE A 19 -12.47 3.69 -11.13
N HIS A 20 -12.90 2.72 -10.34
CA HIS A 20 -14.27 2.61 -9.84
C HIS A 20 -14.26 2.76 -8.31
N LYS A 21 -14.94 3.79 -7.79
CA LYS A 21 -14.88 4.18 -6.37
C LYS A 21 -15.08 3.07 -5.34
N ASN A 22 -15.85 2.05 -5.69
CA ASN A 22 -16.28 0.97 -4.82
C ASN A 22 -15.63 -0.38 -5.17
N VAL A 23 -14.71 -0.39 -6.14
CA VAL A 23 -14.11 -1.62 -6.68
C VAL A 23 -12.63 -1.38 -6.93
N GLY A 24 -11.78 -2.19 -6.28
CA GLY A 24 -10.33 -2.19 -6.47
C GLY A 24 -9.86 -3.51 -7.07
N PRO A 25 -9.71 -3.62 -8.41
CA PRO A 25 -9.15 -4.80 -9.04
C PRO A 25 -7.63 -4.86 -8.86
N PHE A 26 -7.08 -6.04 -8.60
CA PHE A 26 -5.64 -6.28 -8.53
C PHE A 26 -5.27 -7.64 -9.11
N ASN A 27 -4.08 -7.75 -9.68
CA ASN A 27 -3.57 -8.98 -10.23
C ASN A 27 -2.58 -9.62 -9.25
N VAL A 28 -2.70 -10.92 -9.07
CA VAL A 28 -1.74 -11.71 -8.30
C VAL A 28 -1.34 -12.97 -9.05
N THR A 29 -0.07 -13.33 -8.95
CA THR A 29 0.45 -14.64 -9.33
C THR A 29 1.27 -15.22 -8.19
N SER A 30 1.34 -16.54 -8.14
CA SER A 30 2.19 -17.24 -7.17
C SER A 30 2.87 -18.43 -7.83
N ASN A 31 4.14 -18.65 -7.48
CA ASN A 31 4.97 -19.76 -7.93
C ASN A 31 4.98 -19.93 -9.46
N THR A 32 5.05 -18.81 -10.19
CA THR A 32 5.09 -18.81 -11.66
C THR A 32 6.34 -19.48 -12.16
N LYS A 33 6.16 -20.38 -13.13
CA LYS A 33 7.23 -21.10 -13.80
C LYS A 33 6.91 -21.22 -15.29
N PHE A 34 7.93 -21.52 -16.08
CA PHE A 34 7.72 -21.87 -17.47
C PHE A 34 7.02 -23.22 -17.59
N THR A 35 6.09 -23.32 -18.55
CA THR A 35 5.50 -24.60 -18.95
C THR A 35 6.53 -25.44 -19.71
N HIS A 36 6.17 -26.69 -20.04
CA HIS A 36 7.04 -27.58 -20.80
C HIS A 36 7.54 -26.91 -22.10
N LEU A 37 8.84 -27.06 -22.38
CA LEU A 37 9.56 -26.41 -23.50
C LEU A 37 9.52 -24.88 -23.49
N SER A 38 9.18 -24.25 -22.35
CA SER A 38 9.05 -22.79 -22.20
C SER A 38 8.07 -22.16 -23.18
N LEU A 39 7.01 -22.89 -23.55
CA LEU A 39 5.99 -22.43 -24.49
C LEU A 39 4.95 -21.50 -23.84
N GLY A 40 5.02 -21.30 -22.52
CA GLY A 40 4.12 -20.46 -21.74
C GLY A 40 4.56 -20.30 -20.28
N ILE A 41 3.74 -19.62 -19.48
CA ILE A 41 3.96 -19.41 -18.05
C ILE A 41 2.73 -19.93 -17.30
N GLU A 42 2.96 -20.72 -16.24
CA GLU A 42 1.92 -21.21 -15.36
C GLU A 42 2.25 -20.95 -13.88
N PRO A 43 1.26 -20.62 -13.02
CA PRO A 43 -0.13 -20.31 -13.38
C PRO A 43 -0.24 -18.93 -14.05
N GLU A 44 -1.31 -18.72 -14.82
CA GLU A 44 -1.64 -17.40 -15.38
C GLU A 44 -1.99 -16.40 -14.26
N PRO A 45 -1.74 -15.09 -14.48
CA PRO A 45 -2.21 -14.04 -13.58
C PRO A 45 -3.70 -14.12 -13.30
N THR A 46 -4.05 -14.09 -12.02
CA THR A 46 -5.44 -14.04 -11.58
C THR A 46 -5.78 -12.61 -11.17
N GLU A 47 -6.79 -12.04 -11.81
CA GLU A 47 -7.40 -10.80 -11.35
C GLU A 47 -8.35 -11.09 -10.18
N GLN A 48 -8.13 -10.40 -9.07
CA GLN A 48 -9.01 -10.40 -7.91
C GLN A 48 -9.64 -9.02 -7.76
N VAL A 49 -10.81 -8.97 -7.14
CA VAL A 49 -11.60 -7.75 -7.02
C VAL A 49 -11.99 -7.53 -5.56
N ALA A 50 -11.46 -6.47 -4.96
CA ALA A 50 -11.93 -5.99 -3.67
C ALA A 50 -13.13 -5.05 -3.86
N ARG A 51 -14.20 -5.25 -3.09
CA ARG A 51 -15.39 -4.40 -3.12
C ARG A 51 -15.55 -3.66 -1.79
N ALA A 52 -16.01 -2.41 -1.86
CA ALA A 52 -16.30 -1.60 -0.69
C ALA A 52 -17.66 -0.89 -0.86
N ASP A 53 -18.46 -0.85 0.20
CA ASP A 53 -19.79 -0.21 0.16
C ASP A 53 -19.69 1.32 0.15
N LEU A 54 -18.59 1.85 0.67
CA LEU A 54 -18.30 3.28 0.74
C LEU A 54 -16.97 3.57 0.03
N PRO A 55 -16.83 4.76 -0.57
CA PRO A 55 -15.57 5.16 -1.19
C PRO A 55 -14.47 5.35 -0.13
N GLN A 56 -13.22 5.23 -0.55
CA GLN A 56 -12.05 5.20 0.35
C GLN A 56 -11.93 6.41 1.28
N GLU A 57 -12.28 7.61 0.80
CA GLU A 57 -12.24 8.85 1.57
C GLU A 57 -13.33 8.88 2.68
N ALA A 58 -14.50 8.29 2.40
CA ALA A 58 -15.56 8.17 3.40
C ALA A 58 -15.15 7.17 4.49
N LEU A 59 -14.49 6.07 4.11
CA LEU A 59 -13.91 5.11 5.07
C LEU A 59 -12.82 5.75 5.94
N MET A 60 -11.97 6.62 5.36
CA MET A 60 -10.95 7.36 6.10
C MET A 60 -11.57 8.26 7.19
N VAL A 61 -12.58 9.07 6.83
CA VAL A 61 -13.27 9.95 7.79
C VAL A 61 -14.02 9.14 8.85
N LYS A 62 -14.66 8.02 8.45
CA LYS A 62 -15.35 7.11 9.38
C LYS A 62 -14.40 6.53 10.43
N GLU A 63 -13.23 6.07 10.03
CA GLU A 63 -12.23 5.55 10.95
C GLU A 63 -11.71 6.65 11.89
N PHE A 64 -11.41 7.83 11.36
CA PHE A 64 -10.99 8.98 12.18
C PHE A 64 -12.04 9.35 13.24
N ALA A 65 -13.31 9.45 12.85
CA ALA A 65 -14.40 9.74 13.78
C ALA A 65 -14.55 8.65 14.86
N SER A 66 -14.33 7.38 14.49
CA SER A 66 -14.34 6.27 15.45
C SER A 66 -13.23 6.40 16.49
N LEU A 67 -12.00 6.75 16.06
CA LEU A 67 -10.86 6.96 16.96
C LEU A 67 -11.11 8.11 17.93
N VAL A 68 -11.63 9.24 17.44
CA VAL A 68 -11.98 10.39 18.28
C VAL A 68 -13.05 10.01 19.32
N THR A 69 -14.06 9.27 18.90
CA THR A 69 -15.14 8.78 19.78
C THR A 69 -14.58 7.89 20.89
N LYS A 70 -13.67 6.96 20.56
CA LYS A 70 -13.02 6.07 21.55
C LYS A 70 -12.21 6.85 22.60
N ILE A 71 -11.49 7.88 22.17
CA ILE A 71 -10.73 8.74 23.09
C ILE A 71 -11.70 9.54 23.99
N ARG A 72 -12.67 10.21 23.38
CA ARG A 72 -13.60 11.12 24.08
C ARG A 72 -14.53 10.39 25.04
N ASP A 73 -15.13 9.28 24.60
CA ASP A 73 -16.25 8.64 25.30
C ASP A 73 -15.82 7.38 26.07
N HIS A 74 -14.67 6.80 25.73
CA HIS A 74 -14.16 5.57 26.35
C HIS A 74 -12.79 5.74 27.01
N GLY A 75 -12.23 6.96 27.02
CA GLY A 75 -10.93 7.25 27.64
C GLY A 75 -9.77 6.44 27.05
N SER A 76 -9.91 5.97 25.80
CA SER A 76 -8.88 5.17 25.14
C SER A 76 -7.64 6.01 24.84
N GLU A 77 -6.47 5.38 24.83
CA GLU A 77 -5.25 6.02 24.34
C GLU A 77 -5.33 6.32 22.83
N SER A 78 -4.50 7.26 22.37
CA SER A 78 -4.36 7.56 20.96
C SER A 78 -3.70 6.39 20.20
N GLU A 79 -4.31 5.99 19.08
CA GLU A 79 -3.77 4.97 18.18
C GLU A 79 -2.45 5.44 17.54
N LYS A 80 -1.37 4.68 17.78
CA LYS A 80 -0.01 5.04 17.34
C LYS A 80 0.29 4.63 15.91
N LYS A 81 -0.51 3.74 15.30
CA LYS A 81 -0.29 3.28 13.91
C LYS A 81 -0.17 4.45 12.92
N TRP A 82 -1.08 5.42 13.00
CA TRP A 82 -1.15 6.52 12.04
C TRP A 82 0.04 7.48 12.16
N SER A 83 0.41 7.86 13.39
CA SER A 83 1.58 8.70 13.63
C SER A 83 2.89 8.00 13.22
N THR A 84 2.98 6.69 13.47
CA THR A 84 4.15 5.89 13.09
C THR A 84 4.34 5.82 11.57
N ILE A 85 3.29 5.45 10.81
CA ILE A 85 3.37 5.35 9.35
C ILE A 85 3.64 6.73 8.73
N SER A 86 3.02 7.79 9.24
CA SER A 86 3.23 9.16 8.77
C SER A 86 4.68 9.61 8.99
N ARG A 87 5.25 9.34 10.17
CA ARG A 87 6.65 9.66 10.47
C ARG A 87 7.63 8.91 9.57
N LYS A 88 7.46 7.59 9.42
CA LYS A 88 8.33 6.79 8.54
C LYS A 88 8.28 7.29 7.10
N THR A 89 7.10 7.64 6.61
CA THR A 89 6.94 8.18 5.24
C THR A 89 7.68 9.51 5.10
N GLN A 90 7.53 10.42 6.07
CA GLN A 90 8.21 11.72 6.04
C GLN A 90 9.73 11.58 6.08
N LEU A 91 10.27 10.67 6.89
CA LEU A 91 11.72 10.41 6.94
C LEU A 91 12.29 10.01 5.58
N ILE A 92 11.58 9.16 4.82
CA ILE A 92 11.99 8.80 3.46
C ILE A 92 11.91 9.99 2.51
N VAL A 93 10.84 10.79 2.58
CA VAL A 93 10.69 12.01 1.76
C VAL A 93 11.85 12.98 2.01
N ASP A 94 12.21 13.19 3.27
CA ASP A 94 13.30 14.08 3.67
C ASP A 94 14.66 13.54 3.19
N ALA A 95 14.88 12.22 3.30
CA ALA A 95 16.10 11.57 2.83
C ALA A 95 16.26 11.67 1.30
N VAL A 96 15.19 11.47 0.54
CA VAL A 96 15.18 11.63 -0.93
C VAL A 96 15.50 13.08 -1.30
N LYS A 97 14.85 14.04 -0.63
CA LYS A 97 15.13 15.46 -0.85
C LYS A 97 16.60 15.79 -0.55
N ALA A 98 17.12 15.35 0.60
CA ALA A 98 18.50 15.58 0.98
C ALA A 98 19.50 14.93 0.01
N SER A 99 19.17 13.75 -0.54
CA SER A 99 19.99 13.10 -1.56
C SER A 99 20.10 13.96 -2.81
N ILE A 100 18.97 14.47 -3.33
CA ILE A 100 18.93 15.37 -4.49
C ILE A 100 19.74 16.64 -4.22
N ASP A 101 19.49 17.29 -3.08
CA ASP A 101 20.14 18.55 -2.71
C ASP A 101 21.68 18.38 -2.55
N LYS A 102 22.15 17.16 -2.28
CA LYS A 102 23.58 16.80 -2.16
C LYS A 102 24.18 16.18 -3.44
N GLY A 103 23.45 16.16 -4.56
CA GLY A 103 23.95 15.62 -5.83
C GLY A 103 23.79 14.10 -5.98
N TYR A 104 22.66 13.55 -5.52
CA TYR A 104 22.27 12.14 -5.64
C TYR A 104 23.15 11.15 -4.87
N VAL A 105 23.66 11.57 -3.70
CA VAL A 105 24.43 10.68 -2.80
C VAL A 105 23.53 9.86 -1.90
N ALA A 106 24.02 8.72 -1.42
CA ALA A 106 23.32 7.90 -0.43
C ALA A 106 23.13 8.69 0.88
N VAL A 107 21.94 8.58 1.47
CA VAL A 107 21.58 9.20 2.75
C VAL A 107 21.16 8.09 3.71
N GLU A 108 21.83 8.02 4.85
CA GLU A 108 21.46 7.10 5.92
C GLU A 108 20.18 7.59 6.61
N ILE A 109 19.20 6.70 6.77
CA ILE A 109 17.96 6.96 7.48
C ILE A 109 18.14 6.44 8.90
N VAL A 110 18.19 7.34 9.87
CA VAL A 110 18.28 7.01 11.29
C VAL A 110 16.84 7.00 11.86
N GLU A 111 16.38 5.85 12.35
CA GLU A 111 15.06 5.69 13.01
C GLU A 111 15.07 6.14 14.47
#